data_AF-A0A183EHJ9-F1
#
_entry.id   AF-A0A183EHJ9-F1
#
_cell.length_a   1.000
_cell.length_b   1.000
_cell.length_c   1.000
_cell.angle_alpha   90.00
_cell.angle_beta   90.00
_cell.angle_gamma   90.00
#
_symmetry.space_group_name_H-M   'P 1'
#
loop_
_entity.id
_entity.type
_entity.pdbx_description
1 polymer ?
#
loop_
_entity_poly.entity_id
_entity_poly.type
_entity_poly.pdbx_seq_one_letter_code
_entity_poly.pdbx_strand_id
1 'polypeptide(L)'
;MPEKTIYVPQTICEQLKERAIAVFGPGNFPGDIIAASYAANLTIPHFYLEPRKQIFDYVIERSVDLFPGPKVISDILVPIVIHYKWRSLVLLYQKASDLTNLQHFIAMSYFPQPYQMVLGAPCSGHMHKSVTN
;
A
#
# COMPACT_ATOMS: atom_id res chain seq x y z
N MET A 1 11.84 -13.19 -3.09
CA MET A 1 12.11 -13.36 -4.55
C MET A 1 12.89 -12.13 -5.05
N PRO A 2 14.23 -12.11 -4.93
CA PRO A 2 15.08 -10.96 -5.32
C PRO A 2 15.51 -10.96 -6.80
N GLU A 3 15.35 -12.09 -7.50
CA GLU A 3 16.01 -12.36 -8.78
C GLU A 3 15.52 -11.47 -9.95
N LYS A 4 14.24 -11.06 -9.96
CA LYS A 4 13.68 -10.26 -11.07
C LYS A 4 14.03 -8.78 -11.02
N THR A 5 14.49 -8.26 -9.88
CA THR A 5 14.66 -6.80 -9.72
C THR A 5 15.91 -6.27 -10.43
N ILE A 6 16.94 -7.09 -10.60
CA ILE A 6 18.22 -6.71 -11.24
C ILE A 6 18.03 -6.36 -12.72
N TYR A 7 17.04 -6.95 -13.38
CA TYR A 7 16.81 -6.80 -14.82
C TYR A 7 15.96 -5.57 -15.19
N VAL A 8 15.34 -4.89 -14.22
CA VAL A 8 14.42 -3.77 -14.48
C VAL A 8 15.06 -2.66 -15.34
N PRO A 9 16.28 -2.16 -15.04
CA PRO A 9 16.95 -1.17 -15.89
C PRO A 9 17.17 -1.64 -17.32
N GLN A 10 17.61 -2.89 -17.49
CA GLN A 10 17.90 -3.45 -18.80
C GLN A 10 16.63 -3.53 -19.64
N THR A 11 15.54 -4.03 -19.06
CA THR A 11 14.23 -4.11 -19.72
C THR A 11 13.72 -2.73 -20.16
N ILE A 12 13.87 -1.69 -19.32
CA ILE A 12 13.48 -0.32 -19.68
C ILE A 12 14.30 0.20 -20.86
N CYS A 13 15.63 -0.01 -20.83
CA CYS A 13 16.51 0.37 -21.93
C CYS A 13 16.16 -0.34 -23.24
N GLU A 14 15.75 -1.62 -23.18
CA GLU A 14 15.29 -2.38 -24.34
C GLU A 14 13.96 -1.86 -24.88
N GLN A 15 12.97 -1.61 -24.02
CA GLN A 15 11.68 -1.02 -24.40
C GLN A 15 11.82 0.37 -25.04
N LEU A 16 12.80 1.16 -24.60
CA LEU A 16 13.10 2.46 -25.22
C LEU A 16 13.62 2.33 -26.65
N LYS A 17 14.40 1.29 -26.97
CA LYS A 17 14.81 1.02 -28.36
C LYS A 17 13.60 0.73 -29.24
N GLU A 18 12.55 0.15 -28.68
CA GLU A 18 11.26 -0.10 -29.33
C GLU A 18 10.33 1.12 -29.35
N ARG A 19 10.82 2.30 -28.94
CA ARG A 19 10.07 3.58 -28.89
C ARG A 19 8.93 3.61 -27.87
N ALA A 20 9.09 2.93 -26.73
CA ALA A 20 8.20 3.10 -25.60
C ALA A 20 8.17 4.58 -25.14
N ILE A 21 6.97 5.12 -24.91
CA ILE A 21 6.76 6.51 -24.49
C ILE A 21 6.44 6.64 -22.99
N ALA A 22 6.34 5.51 -22.27
CA ALA A 22 5.99 5.44 -20.86
C ALA A 22 6.45 4.09 -20.28
N VAL A 23 6.66 4.05 -18.97
CA VAL A 23 6.95 2.82 -18.22
C VAL A 23 5.78 2.50 -17.30
N PHE A 24 5.27 1.27 -17.36
CA PHE A 24 4.21 0.78 -16.48
C PHE A 24 4.78 -0.26 -15.52
N GLY A 25 4.86 0.11 -14.25
CA GLY A 25 5.38 -0.76 -13.19
C GLY A 25 6.89 -0.99 -13.27
N PRO A 26 7.39 -2.14 -12.74
CA PRO A 26 6.63 -3.29 -12.25
C PRO A 26 5.88 -3.01 -10.93
N GLY A 27 5.00 -3.91 -10.48
CA GLY A 27 4.21 -3.72 -9.24
C GLY A 27 4.95 -4.11 -7.94
N ASN A 28 6.09 -4.80 -8.06
CA ASN A 28 6.82 -5.30 -6.89
C ASN A 28 7.93 -4.35 -6.45
N PHE A 29 7.99 -4.13 -5.14
CA PHE A 29 9.13 -3.47 -4.51
C PHE A 29 10.38 -4.37 -4.53
N PRO A 30 11.59 -3.82 -4.75
CA PRO A 30 11.91 -2.42 -5.07
C PRO A 30 11.94 -2.09 -6.59
N GLY A 31 11.47 -3.00 -7.44
CA GLY A 31 11.53 -2.84 -8.89
C GLY A 31 10.72 -1.64 -9.41
N ASP A 32 9.58 -1.37 -8.78
CA ASP A 32 8.74 -0.19 -9.03
C ASP A 32 9.49 1.13 -8.83
N ILE A 33 10.26 1.25 -7.74
CA ILE A 33 11.07 2.43 -7.43
C ILE A 33 12.25 2.57 -8.41
N ILE A 34 12.88 1.45 -8.76
CA ILE A 34 13.96 1.44 -9.74
C ILE A 34 13.42 1.91 -11.09
N ALA A 35 12.28 1.40 -11.53
CA ALA A 35 11.65 1.80 -12.78
C ALA A 35 11.28 3.28 -12.79
N ALA A 36 10.67 3.77 -11.70
CA ALA A 36 10.35 5.19 -11.52
C ALA A 36 11.60 6.08 -11.67
N SER A 37 12.70 5.72 -11.01
CA SER A 37 13.97 6.47 -11.06
C SER A 37 14.57 6.52 -12.47
N TYR A 38 14.58 5.38 -13.16
CA TYR A 38 15.07 5.31 -14.55
C TYR A 38 14.18 6.11 -15.50
N ALA A 39 12.86 5.98 -15.40
CA ALA A 39 11.91 6.73 -16.20
C ALA A 39 12.05 8.24 -16.00
N ALA A 40 12.23 8.70 -14.75
CA ALA A 40 12.48 10.10 -14.42
C ALA A 40 13.74 10.63 -15.12
N ASN A 41 14.84 9.87 -15.06
CA ASN A 41 16.11 10.22 -15.71
C ASN A 41 16.00 10.22 -17.25
N LEU A 42 15.19 9.33 -17.80
CA LEU A 42 14.90 9.22 -19.23
C LEU A 42 13.81 10.19 -19.71
N THR A 43 13.26 10.99 -18.80
CA THR A 43 12.22 12.00 -19.06
C THR A 43 10.89 11.46 -19.59
N ILE A 44 10.61 10.19 -19.37
CA ILE A 44 9.35 9.54 -19.74
C ILE A 44 8.47 9.34 -18.50
N PRO A 45 7.14 9.36 -18.65
CA PRO A 45 6.23 9.09 -17.55
C PRO A 45 6.35 7.64 -17.06
N HIS A 46 6.23 7.46 -15.74
CA HIS A 46 6.11 6.17 -15.07
C HIS A 46 4.77 6.05 -14.34
N PHE A 47 4.18 4.86 -14.35
CA PHE A 47 2.91 4.57 -13.68
C PHE A 47 3.05 3.40 -12.70
N TYR A 48 2.69 3.63 -11.44
CA TYR A 48 2.60 2.55 -10.46
C TYR A 48 1.42 1.64 -10.78
N LEU A 49 1.65 0.32 -10.73
CA LEU A 49 0.64 -0.71 -11.02
C LEU A 49 0.10 -1.43 -9.77
N GLU A 50 0.69 -1.16 -8.61
CA GLU A 50 0.22 -1.63 -7.31
C GLU A 50 0.30 -0.49 -6.29
N PRO A 51 -0.49 -0.53 -5.20
CA PRO A 51 -0.34 0.40 -4.09
C PRO A 51 1.10 0.40 -3.57
N ARG A 52 1.68 1.59 -3.38
CA ARG A 52 3.05 1.73 -2.91
C ARG A 52 3.23 1.04 -1.56
N LYS A 53 4.18 0.10 -1.50
CA LYS A 53 4.49 -0.70 -0.30
C LYS A 53 5.31 0.07 0.74
N GLN A 54 5.99 1.15 0.33
CA GLN A 54 6.67 2.09 1.21
C GLN A 54 6.22 3.50 0.87
N ILE A 55 5.77 4.22 1.90
CA ILE A 55 5.53 5.65 1.85
C ILE A 55 6.90 6.31 2.05
N PHE A 56 7.72 6.34 1.00
CA PHE A 56 8.76 7.36 0.99
C PHE A 56 8.08 8.69 0.67
N ASP A 57 8.33 9.70 1.50
CA ASP A 57 7.97 11.09 1.19
C ASP A 57 8.72 11.61 -0.04
N TYR A 58 9.65 10.82 -0.58
CA TYR A 58 10.32 11.11 -1.83
C TYR A 58 9.37 10.88 -3.01
N VAL A 59 8.88 11.97 -3.57
CA VAL A 59 8.18 11.97 -4.86
C VAL A 59 9.23 11.84 -5.96
N ILE A 60 9.20 10.72 -6.69
CA ILE A 60 9.99 10.61 -7.92
C ILE A 60 9.27 11.41 -8.99
N GLU A 61 9.91 12.48 -9.47
CA GLU A 61 9.40 13.31 -10.55
C GLU A 61 9.04 12.44 -11.78
N ARG A 62 7.95 12.78 -12.47
CA ARG A 62 7.38 12.00 -13.60
C ARG A 62 6.81 10.62 -13.28
N SER A 63 6.61 10.29 -12.00
CA SER A 63 5.78 9.13 -11.63
C SER A 63 4.36 9.52 -11.27
N VAL A 64 3.40 8.70 -11.72
CA VAL A 64 1.98 8.83 -11.40
C VAL A 64 1.55 7.62 -10.59
N ASP A 65 1.03 7.88 -9.39
CA ASP A 65 0.39 6.87 -8.55
C ASP A 65 -1.10 6.80 -8.91
N LEU A 66 -1.54 5.66 -9.41
CA LEU A 66 -2.94 5.41 -9.77
C LEU A 66 -3.78 4.99 -8.56
N PHE A 67 -3.14 4.75 -7.41
CA PHE A 67 -3.79 4.26 -6.21
C PHE A 67 -4.03 5.41 -5.22
N PRO A 68 -5.17 5.41 -4.52
CA PRO A 68 -5.47 6.43 -3.53
C PRO A 68 -4.43 6.41 -2.41
N GLY A 69 -3.89 7.58 -2.08
CA GLY A 69 -2.99 7.71 -0.94
C GLY A 69 -3.69 7.43 0.40
N PRO A 70 -2.93 7.15 1.48
CA PRO A 70 -3.46 6.86 2.82
C PRO A 70 -4.48 7.88 3.34
N LYS A 71 -4.28 9.17 3.02
CA LYS A 71 -5.20 10.23 3.41
C LYS A 71 -6.58 10.07 2.78
N VAL A 72 -6.64 9.76 1.47
CA VAL A 72 -7.91 9.59 0.76
C VAL A 72 -8.71 8.42 1.35
N ILE A 73 -8.04 7.31 1.66
CA ILE A 73 -8.67 6.17 2.33
C ILE A 73 -9.25 6.60 3.69
N SER A 74 -8.48 7.36 4.47
CA SER A 74 -8.90 7.83 5.79
C SER A 74 -10.07 8.81 5.73
N ASP A 75 -10.06 9.74 4.77
CA ASP A 75 -11.12 10.72 4.53
C ASP A 75 -12.46 10.02 4.20
N ILE A 76 -12.43 8.80 3.65
CA ILE A 76 -13.62 7.98 3.37
C ILE A 76 -14.04 7.17 4.61
N LEU A 77 -13.08 6.58 5.33
CA LEU A 77 -13.38 5.72 6.48
C LEU A 77 -13.89 6.48 7.69
N VAL A 78 -13.34 7.66 8.01
CA VAL A 78 -13.74 8.46 9.19
C VAL A 78 -15.25 8.79 9.16
N PRO A 79 -15.83 9.33 8.07
CA PRO A 79 -17.27 9.58 7.99
C PRO A 79 -18.14 8.34 8.22
N ILE A 80 -17.71 7.16 7.76
CA ILE A 80 -18.45 5.91 7.97
C ILE A 80 -18.53 5.59 9.47
N VAL A 81 -17.40 5.62 10.17
CA VAL A 81 -17.33 5.37 11.62
C VAL A 81 -18.22 6.35 12.38
N ILE A 82 -18.16 7.65 12.03
CA ILE A 82 -18.95 8.70 12.66
C ILE A 82 -20.44 8.49 12.40
N HIS A 83 -20.83 8.21 11.14
CA HIS A 83 -22.22 8.02 10.74
C HIS A 83 -22.89 6.87 11.51
N TYR A 84 -22.18 5.74 11.63
CA TYR A 84 -22.67 4.56 12.36
C TYR A 84 -22.43 4.63 13.86
N LYS A 85 -21.85 5.72 14.37
CA LYS A 85 -21.59 5.96 15.80
C LYS A 85 -20.80 4.84 16.46
N TRP A 86 -19.84 4.27 15.73
CA TRP A 86 -18.99 3.21 16.24
C TRP A 86 -18.13 3.73 17.40
N ARG A 87 -18.15 3.01 18.53
CA ARG A 87 -17.40 3.39 19.76
C ARG A 87 -16.13 2.58 19.98
N SER A 88 -16.02 1.44 19.32
CA SER A 88 -14.87 0.53 19.37
C SER A 88 -14.75 -0.17 18.02
N LEU A 89 -13.52 -0.42 17.59
CA LEU A 89 -13.21 -1.12 16.35
C LEU A 89 -12.08 -2.11 16.53
N VAL A 90 -12.15 -3.18 15.75
CA VAL A 90 -11.06 -4.13 15.56
C VAL A 90 -10.58 -3.99 14.12
N LEU A 91 -9.31 -3.64 13.96
CA LEU A 91 -8.66 -3.56 12.65
C LEU A 91 -7.99 -4.89 12.36
N LEU A 92 -8.45 -5.56 11.31
CA LEU A 92 -7.85 -6.78 10.79
C LEU A 92 -6.98 -6.41 9.57
N TYR A 93 -5.69 -6.72 9.65
CA TYR A 93 -4.73 -6.45 8.58
C TYR A 93 -3.83 -7.66 8.35
N GLN A 94 -3.29 -7.78 7.13
CA GLN A 94 -2.47 -8.93 6.75
C GLN A 94 -0.99 -8.69 7.04
N LYS A 95 -0.49 -7.47 6.79
CA LYS A 95 0.92 -7.11 6.96
C LYS A 95 1.04 -5.84 7.79
N ALA A 96 2.12 -5.73 8.56
CA ALA A 96 2.40 -4.53 9.34
C ALA A 96 2.47 -3.26 8.49
N SER A 97 2.92 -3.36 7.22
CA SER A 97 2.94 -2.27 6.25
C SER A 97 1.54 -1.71 5.93
N ASP A 98 0.50 -2.54 6.04
CA ASP A 98 -0.87 -2.12 5.73
C ASP A 98 -1.39 -1.14 6.79
N LEU A 99 -0.88 -1.25 8.03
CA LEU A 99 -1.22 -0.33 9.12
C LEU A 99 -0.76 1.10 8.82
N THR A 100 0.34 1.26 8.08
CA THR A 100 0.84 2.58 7.68
C THR A 100 -0.18 3.34 6.82
N ASN A 101 -0.94 2.63 5.97
CA ASN A 101 -2.02 3.22 5.18
C ASN A 101 -3.22 3.68 6.03
N LEU A 102 -3.34 3.18 7.26
CA LEU A 102 -4.43 3.48 8.18
C LEU A 102 -4.03 4.43 9.32
N GLN A 103 -2.77 4.87 9.39
CA GLN A 103 -2.29 5.74 10.47
C GLN A 103 -3.11 7.02 10.59
N HIS A 104 -3.42 7.67 9.47
CA HIS A 104 -4.23 8.88 9.47
C HIS A 104 -5.66 8.60 9.96
N PHE A 105 -6.27 7.50 9.52
CA PHE A 105 -7.59 7.07 9.99
C PHE A 105 -7.60 6.81 11.51
N ILE A 106 -6.62 6.07 12.04
CA ILE A 106 -6.52 5.76 13.47
C ILE A 106 -6.35 7.03 14.29
N ALA A 107 -5.52 7.97 13.84
CA ALA A 107 -5.32 9.25 14.50
C ALA A 107 -6.60 10.12 14.50
N MET A 108 -7.36 10.11 13.41
CA MET A 108 -8.53 10.98 13.22
C MET A 108 -9.84 10.42 13.80
N SER A 109 -9.93 9.11 13.99
CA SER A 109 -11.17 8.44 14.38
C SER A 109 -11.51 8.58 15.87
N TYR A 110 -10.66 9.23 16.69
CA TYR A 110 -10.90 9.62 18.09
C TYR A 110 -11.85 8.65 18.82
N PHE A 111 -11.40 7.40 19.03
CA PHE A 111 -12.16 6.45 19.83
C PHE A 111 -11.99 6.79 21.32
N PRO A 112 -13.08 7.06 22.06
CA PRO A 112 -13.01 7.31 23.50
C PRO A 112 -12.62 6.06 24.32
N GLN A 113 -12.50 4.89 23.68
CA GLN A 113 -11.97 3.66 24.29
C GLN A 113 -10.85 3.06 23.41
N PRO A 114 -9.82 2.43 24.02
CA PRO A 114 -8.69 1.88 23.28
C PRO A 114 -9.16 0.80 22.30
N TYR A 115 -8.77 0.93 21.03
CA TYR A 115 -9.02 -0.06 19.99
C TYR A 115 -8.11 -1.27 20.18
N GLN A 116 -8.58 -2.45 19.81
CA GLN A 116 -7.78 -3.68 19.84
C GLN A 116 -7.27 -4.00 18.43
N MET A 117 -5.96 -3.95 18.25
CA MET A 117 -5.32 -4.40 17.00
C MET A 117 -5.11 -5.91 17.06
N VAL A 118 -5.66 -6.65 16.10
CA VAL A 118 -5.48 -8.10 16.00
C VAL A 118 -4.83 -8.39 14.65
N LEU A 119 -3.59 -8.89 14.68
CA LEU A 119 -2.93 -9.41 13.50
C LEU A 119 -3.73 -10.62 13.00
N GLY A 120 -4.10 -10.64 11.71
CA GLY A 120 -4.81 -11.76 11.14
C GLY A 120 -3.96 -13.03 11.18
N ALA A 121 -4.23 -13.92 12.14
CA ALA A 121 -3.73 -15.28 12.06
C ALA A 121 -4.46 -16.00 10.91
N PRO A 122 -3.77 -16.86 10.12
CA PRO A 122 -4.47 -17.75 9.21
C PRO A 122 -5.47 -18.56 10.03
N CYS A 123 -6.73 -18.60 9.59
CA CYS A 123 -7.79 -19.35 10.26
C CYS A 123 -7.41 -20.84 10.28
N SER A 124 -6.74 -21.28 11.33
CA SER A 124 -6.60 -22.69 11.66
C SER A 124 -7.84 -23.07 12.43
N GLY A 125 -8.70 -23.88 11.81
CA GLY A 125 -9.92 -24.36 12.42
C GLY A 125 -9.61 -25.14 13.70
N HIS A 126 -9.87 -24.54 14.85
CA HIS A 126 -10.03 -25.29 16.09
C HIS A 126 -11.29 -24.83 16.83
N MET A 127 -12.23 -25.77 16.82
CA MET A 127 -13.50 -25.81 17.51
C MET A 127 -13.36 -25.38 18.98
N HIS A 128 -13.99 -24.26 19.34
CA HIS A 128 -14.17 -23.84 20.73
C HIS A 128 -15.00 -24.90 21.47
N LYS A 129 -14.40 -25.58 22.46
CA LYS A 129 -15.18 -26.15 23.55
C LYS A 129 -15.39 -25.07 24.59
N SER A 130 -16.64 -24.64 24.73
CA SER A 130 -17.14 -23.92 25.89
C SER A 130 -16.96 -24.79 27.13
N VAL A 131 -16.32 -24.24 28.16
CA VAL A 131 -16.51 -24.72 29.55
C VAL A 131 -16.79 -23.49 30.40
N THR A 132 -18.07 -23.32 30.70
CA THR A 132 -18.58 -22.52 31.81
C THR A 132 -18.57 -23.34 33.10
N ASN A 133 -18.31 -22.62 34.20
CA ASN A 133 -18.27 -22.95 35.63
C ASN A 133 -16.90 -23.36 36.19
#